data_AF-A0A937WQW2-F1
#
_entry.id   AF-A0A937WQW2-F1
#
_cell.length_a   1.000
_cell.length_b   1.000
_cell.length_c   1.000
_cell.angle_alpha   90.00
_cell.angle_beta   90.00
_cell.angle_gamma   90.00
#
_symmetry.space_group_name_H-M   'P 1'
#
loop_
_entity.id
_entity.type
_entity.pdbx_description
1 polymer ?
#
loop_
_entity_poly.entity_id
_entity_poly.type
_entity_poly.pdbx_seq_one_letter_code
_entity_poly.pdbx_strand_id
1 'polypeptide(L)'
;MKNIVLVGFMGTGKTFVGKEVAQRLKYEHIDIDELIEKSEDMKIADIFKRFGEAYFREREKEVVANLKDRENLVISAGGGIMLFQ
;
A
#
# COMPACT_ATOMS: atom_id res chain seq x y z
N MET A 1 18.35 2.36 7.15
CA MET A 1 17.59 1.39 7.98
C MET A 1 16.48 0.81 7.12
N LYS A 2 16.06 -0.45 7.33
CA LYS A 2 15.14 -1.14 6.40
C LYS A 2 13.67 -0.83 6.66
N ASN A 3 12.87 -0.79 5.59
CA ASN A 3 11.41 -0.68 5.67
C ASN A 3 10.78 -1.98 6.22
N ILE A 4 9.61 -1.83 6.84
CA ILE A 4 8.74 -2.93 7.25
C ILE A 4 7.52 -2.95 6.34
N VAL A 5 7.21 -4.09 5.72
CA VAL A 5 6.04 -4.25 4.84
C VAL A 5 5.07 -5.25 5.46
N LEU A 6 3.84 -4.82 5.71
CA LEU A 6 2.73 -5.63 6.22
C LEU A 6 1.82 -6.01 5.06
N VAL A 7 1.80 -7.29 4.72
CA VAL A 7 1.01 -7.85 3.62
C VAL A 7 -0.03 -8.83 4.14
N GLY A 8 -1.22 -8.82 3.53
CA GLY A 8 -2.30 -9.75 3.87
C GLY A 8 -3.66 -9.29 3.35
N PHE A 9 -4.68 -10.13 3.55
CA PHE A 9 -6.04 -9.87 3.08
C PHE A 9 -6.66 -8.59 3.68
N MET A 10 -7.67 -8.04 3.02
CA MET A 10 -8.45 -6.91 3.53
C MET A 10 -9.09 -7.26 4.88
N GLY A 11 -9.19 -6.29 5.79
CA GLY A 11 -9.84 -6.49 7.09
C GLY A 11 -9.00 -7.20 8.17
N THR A 12 -7.77 -7.63 7.86
CA THR A 12 -6.89 -8.29 8.85
C THR A 12 -6.16 -7.34 9.81
N GLY A 13 -6.48 -6.04 9.79
CA GLY A 13 -5.94 -5.05 10.73
C GLY A 13 -4.56 -4.48 10.38
N LYS A 14 -4.06 -4.69 9.15
CA LYS A 14 -2.72 -4.21 8.71
C LYS A 14 -2.50 -2.72 8.95
N THR A 15 -3.46 -1.88 8.56
CA THR A 15 -3.39 -0.43 8.73
C THR A 15 -3.33 -0.04 10.20
N PHE A 16 -4.11 -0.71 11.06
CA PHE A 16 -4.12 -0.46 12.50
C PHE A 16 -2.77 -0.82 13.14
N VAL A 17 -2.29 -2.05 12.90
CA VAL A 17 -0.99 -2.52 13.42
C VAL A 17 0.16 -1.71 12.83
N GLY A 18 0.09 -1.35 11.54
CA GLY A 18 1.10 -0.56 10.86
C GLY A 18 1.28 0.83 11.48
N LYS A 19 0.19 1.51 11.82
CA LYS A 19 0.23 2.81 12.51
C LYS A 19 0.87 2.69 13.89
N GLU A 20 0.51 1.67 14.67
CA GLU A 20 1.11 1.41 15.99
C GLU A 20 2.61 1.11 15.90
N VAL A 21 3.03 0.27 14.94
CA VAL A 21 4.45 -0.05 14.72
C VAL A 21 5.22 1.19 14.29
N ALA A 22 4.67 1.98 13.37
CA ALA A 22 5.29 3.21 12.90
C ALA A 22 5.52 4.20 14.04
N GLN A 23 4.50 4.41 14.89
CA GLN A 23 4.59 5.29 16.04
C GLN A 23 5.69 4.86 17.03
N ARG A 24 5.77 3.55 17.34
CA ARG A 24 6.79 3.01 18.26
C ARG A 24 8.21 3.13 17.72
N LEU A 25 8.38 2.96 16.41
CA LEU A 25 9.68 3.03 15.73
C LEU A 25 10.06 4.46 15.31
N LYS A 26 9.13 5.43 15.44
CA LYS A 26 9.24 6.79 14.87
C LYS A 26 9.44 6.77 13.35
N TYR A 27 8.74 5.84 12.69
CA TYR A 27 8.71 5.65 11.24
C TYR A 27 7.47 6.32 10.67
N GLU A 28 7.46 6.55 9.35
CA GLU A 28 6.25 6.98 8.64
C GLU A 28 5.41 5.75 8.28
N HIS A 29 4.11 5.81 8.55
CA HIS A 29 3.16 4.79 8.08
C HIS A 29 2.62 5.19 6.71
N ILE A 30 2.66 4.24 5.77
CA ILE A 30 2.13 4.37 4.41
C ILE A 30 1.14 3.24 4.18
N ASP A 31 -0.05 3.56 3.68
CA ASP A 31 -1.00 2.58 3.16
C ASP A 31 -1.07 2.71 1.63
N ILE A 32 -0.73 1.63 0.91
CA ILE A 32 -0.68 1.62 -0.55
C ILE A 32 -2.07 1.88 -1.13
N ASP A 33 -3.11 1.31 -0.53
CA ASP A 33 -4.48 1.45 -1.00
C ASP A 33 -4.93 2.91 -0.86
N GLU A 34 -4.65 3.55 0.29
CA GLU A 34 -4.95 4.97 0.51
C GLU A 34 -4.19 5.90 -0.45
N LEU A 35 -2.92 5.57 -0.79
CA LEU A 35 -2.15 6.34 -1.75
C LEU A 35 -2.73 6.26 -3.16
N ILE A 36 -3.18 5.08 -3.60
CA ILE A 36 -3.80 4.89 -4.91
C ILE A 36 -5.13 5.64 -4.99
N GLU A 37 -5.98 5.53 -3.95
CA GLU A 37 -7.25 6.27 -3.92
C GLU A 37 -7.02 7.79 -4.03
N LYS A 38 -5.99 8.29 -3.33
CA LYS A 38 -5.63 9.70 -3.34
C LYS A 38 -5.07 10.16 -4.69
N SER A 39 -4.25 9.34 -5.36
CA SER A 39 -3.67 9.70 -6.65
C SER A 39 -4.70 9.67 -7.79
N GLU A 40 -5.66 8.75 -7.70
CA GLU A 40 -6.72 8.59 -8.71
C GLU A 40 -7.95 9.46 -8.44
N ASP A 41 -8.06 10.07 -7.25
CA ASP A 41 -9.26 10.77 -6.76
C ASP A 41 -10.53 9.90 -6.87
N MET A 42 -10.36 8.60 -6.58
CA MET A 42 -11.39 7.57 -6.78
C MET A 42 -11.25 6.48 -5.72
N LYS A 43 -12.37 5.86 -5.33
CA LYS A 43 -12.34 4.67 -4.47
C LYS A 43 -11.83 3.46 -5.24
N ILE A 44 -11.13 2.54 -4.55
CA ILE A 44 -10.63 1.31 -5.17
C ILE A 44 -11.75 0.54 -5.87
N ALA A 45 -12.92 0.43 -5.25
CA ALA A 45 -14.08 -0.22 -5.85
C ALA A 45 -14.47 0.40 -7.21
N ASP A 46 -14.38 1.73 -7.34
CA ASP A 46 -14.68 2.44 -8.58
C ASP A 46 -13.57 2.28 -9.62
N ILE A 47 -12.31 2.22 -9.18
CA ILE A 47 -11.16 1.92 -10.04
C ILE A 47 -11.32 0.53 -10.67
N PHE A 48 -11.61 -0.50 -9.86
CA PHE A 48 -11.87 -1.85 -10.36
C PHE A 48 -13.07 -1.89 -11.32
N LYS A 49 -14.15 -1.18 -11.00
CA LYS A 49 -15.35 -1.14 -11.85
C LYS A 49 -15.11 -0.44 -13.19
N ARG A 50 -14.31 0.62 -13.21
CA ARG A 50 -14.09 1.46 -14.40
C ARG A 50 -12.93 0.99 -15.27
N PHE A 51 -11.85 0.51 -14.66
CA PHE A 51 -10.59 0.22 -15.34
C PHE A 51 -10.14 -1.24 -15.20
N GLY A 52 -10.77 -2.01 -14.31
CA GLY A 52 -10.44 -3.41 -14.07
C GLY A 52 -9.23 -3.63 -13.16
N GLU A 53 -9.03 -4.89 -12.77
CA GLU A 53 -7.95 -5.29 -11.86
C GLU A 53 -6.56 -5.03 -12.44
N ALA A 54 -6.36 -5.28 -13.74
CA ALA A 54 -5.06 -5.09 -14.38
C ALA A 54 -4.55 -3.65 -14.22
N TYR A 55 -5.41 -2.65 -14.41
CA TYR A 55 -5.08 -1.26 -14.19
C TYR A 55 -4.69 -0.99 -12.73
N PHE A 56 -5.48 -1.50 -11.78
CA PHE A 56 -5.17 -1.36 -10.35
C PHE A 56 -3.79 -1.95 -10.00
N ARG A 57 -3.43 -3.11 -10.57
CA ARG A 57 -2.11 -3.72 -10.36
C ARG A 57 -0.97 -2.87 -10.92
N GLU A 58 -1.17 -2.21 -12.06
CA GLU A 58 -0.17 -1.27 -12.59
C GLU A 58 0.00 -0.05 -11.67
N ARG A 59 -1.10 0.49 -11.11
CA ARG A 59 -1.03 1.56 -10.12
C ARG A 59 -0.31 1.13 -8.83
N GLU A 60 -0.57 -0.07 -8.31
CA GLU A 60 0.17 -0.60 -7.16
C GLU A 60 1.68 -0.69 -7.46
N LYS A 61 2.08 -1.20 -8.65
CA LYS A 61 3.49 -1.27 -9.04
C LYS A 61 4.15 0.10 -9.07
N GLU A 62 3.47 1.11 -9.62
CA GLU A 62 3.97 2.48 -9.67
C GLU A 62 4.18 3.06 -8.26
N VAL A 63 3.22 2.86 -7.35
CA VAL A 63 3.36 3.31 -5.96
C VAL A 63 4.54 2.63 -5.29
N VAL A 64 4.70 1.31 -5.45
CA VAL A 64 5.85 0.57 -4.89
C VAL A 64 7.17 1.07 -5.45
N ALA A 65 7.25 1.32 -6.76
CA ALA A 65 8.44 1.87 -7.40
C ALA A 65 8.81 3.24 -6.84
N ASN A 66 7.83 4.08 -6.50
CA ASN A 66 8.04 5.40 -5.89
C ASN A 66 8.54 5.32 -4.44
N LEU A 67 8.30 4.20 -3.74
CA LEU A 67 8.73 3.99 -2.36
C LEU A 67 10.10 3.30 -2.24
N LYS A 68 10.67 2.80 -3.36
CA LYS A 68 11.87 1.95 -3.34
C LYS A 68 13.10 2.59 -2.68
N ASP A 69 13.28 3.91 -2.86
CA ASP A 69 14.44 4.66 -2.39
C ASP A 69 14.18 5.33 -1.02
N ARG A 70 12.98 5.15 -0.46
CA ARG A 70 12.62 5.66 0.86
C ARG A 70 13.00 4.66 1.94
N GLU A 71 13.45 5.17 3.08
CA GLU A 71 13.77 4.37 4.26
C GLU A 71 12.90 4.74 5.46
N ASN A 72 12.93 3.92 6.51
CA ASN A 72 12.21 4.11 7.77
C ASN A 72 10.69 4.21 7.59
N LEU A 73 10.16 3.35 6.71
CA LEU A 73 8.73 3.24 6.45
C LEU A 73 8.14 1.98 7.08
N VAL A 74 6.88 2.08 7.52
CA VAL A 74 6.00 0.94 7.75
C VAL A 74 4.89 0.99 6.70
N ILE A 75 4.92 0.04 5.77
CA ILE A 75 4.05 0.02 4.59
C ILE A 75 2.97 -1.04 4.80
N SER A 76 1.70 -0.67 4.68
CA SER A 76 0.57 -1.60 4.60
C SER A 76 0.15 -1.77 3.15
N ALA A 77 0.07 -3.02 2.69
CA ALA A 77 -0.29 -3.35 1.32
C ALA A 77 -1.25 -4.53 1.26
N GLY A 78 -2.16 -4.53 0.27
CA GLY A 78 -2.97 -5.70 -0.06
C GLY A 78 -2.12 -6.88 -0.51
N GLY A 79 -2.68 -8.10 -0.46
CA GLY A 79 -1.98 -9.32 -0.87
C GLY A 79 -1.55 -9.35 -2.35
N GLY A 80 -2.22 -8.56 -3.21
CA GLY A 80 -1.95 -8.49 -4.64
C GLY A 80 -0.53 -8.04 -5.00
N ILE A 81 0.10 -7.26 -4.11
CA ILE A 81 1.48 -6.79 -4.26
C ILE A 81 2.50 -7.93 -4.44
N MET A 82 2.20 -9.13 -3.93
CA MET A 82 3.09 -10.29 -4.01
C MET A 82 3.09 -10.98 -5.38
N LEU A 83 2.22 -10.54 -6.30
CA LEU A 83 2.12 -11.10 -7.66
C LEU A 83 3.07 -10.42 -8.64
N PHE A 84 3.78 -9.37 -8.22
CA PHE A 84 4.74 -8.69 -9.08
C PHE A 84 5.95 -9.59 -9.31
N GLN A 85 6.35 -9.73 -10.58
CA GLN A 85 7.53 -10.49 -11.00
C GLN A 85 8.67 -9.52 -11.35
#